data_AF-A0A1H0TK05-F1
#
_entry.id   AF-A0A1H0TK05-F1
#
_cell.length_a   1.000
_cell.length_b   1.000
_cell.length_c   1.000
_cell.angle_alpha   90.00
_cell.angle_beta   90.00
_cell.angle_gamma   90.00
#
_symmetry.space_group_name_H-M   'P 1'
#
loop_
_entity.id
_entity.type
_entity.pdbx_description
1 polymer ?
#
loop_
_entity_poly.entity_id
_entity_poly.type
_entity_poly.pdbx_seq_one_letter_code
_entity_poly.pdbx_strand_id
1 'polypeptide(L)'
;MHSHLIKLLSLSALTAGILAASGGVRAEDVQAPKFSAEPCCNLCPEAHDAKNYTTRYQQNFTTLVQAQGDWLFRTQEDLRTEFDTSPAGYKRMKELHDAFKSKGVELVVVYQPTRGLVNRNKLNPEEKAKYDFDKALKNYKTMLGRFAAMGYVVPDLSPLTNESLPDTLPAHDFYFRGDQHWTPYGAQRTAKIVGEKIKQMPEFAGIPKREFESHRSGRMGKTGTLHNMAGQLCGTSYAIQYMDQFTTEPKGEAADGDLFGDSGNPEITLVGTSHSGKNYNFAGFLEEAIGADILNVAFPGGGLEGSMLQYLGSEEFQTKPPKILIWEFSPLYRLDQETIYRQMMALLDNGCEGKDAQMTASTTLKPGKNELLVNSTNLNLQNSGHQVDIRFADPSVKKLQATLWYMNGRHEDIKIEKPETSDTDGRFAFELRTDDDWASQNLLAIEVQGPEAGTAPQKVETKICKRNVFPGTGQRTAQVGQ
;
A
#
# COMPACT_ATOMS: atom_id res chain seq x y z
N MET A 1 -93.37 42.54 -43.96
CA MET A 1 -92.78 41.21 -44.24
C MET A 1 -91.93 40.84 -43.03
N HIS A 2 -92.53 39.94 -42.24
CA HIS A 2 -92.05 39.16 -41.08
C HIS A 2 -90.72 39.60 -40.42
N SER A 3 -90.73 40.25 -39.24
CA SER A 3 -91.11 39.72 -37.88
C SER A 3 -89.85 39.27 -37.12
N HIS A 4 -89.58 39.48 -35.82
CA HIS A 4 -90.30 40.01 -34.64
C HIS A 4 -89.19 40.43 -33.62
N LEU A 5 -89.26 41.58 -32.94
CA LEU A 5 -89.91 41.85 -31.65
C LEU A 5 -89.23 41.26 -30.38
N ILE A 6 -88.49 42.13 -29.69
CA ILE A 6 -88.50 42.47 -28.23
C ILE A 6 -88.90 41.37 -27.21
N LYS A 7 -88.04 41.04 -26.23
CA LYS A 7 -88.17 41.42 -24.78
C LYS A 7 -87.19 40.72 -23.84
N LEU A 8 -86.84 41.50 -22.81
CA LEU A 8 -86.21 41.19 -21.52
C LEU A 8 -86.66 39.88 -20.86
N LEU A 9 -85.76 39.29 -20.05
CA LEU A 9 -85.99 38.67 -18.73
C LEU A 9 -84.59 38.36 -18.13
N SER A 10 -84.11 39.13 -17.14
CA SER A 10 -84.31 38.99 -15.68
C SER A 10 -83.34 38.00 -15.01
N LEU A 11 -82.61 38.52 -14.02
CA LEU A 11 -81.87 37.79 -12.97
C LEU A 11 -82.71 36.63 -12.40
N SER A 12 -82.08 35.49 -12.09
CA SER A 12 -82.32 34.69 -10.87
C SER A 12 -81.35 33.50 -10.75
N ALA A 13 -80.78 33.34 -9.54
CA ALA A 13 -80.13 32.15 -8.95
C ALA A 13 -78.89 31.56 -9.67
N LEU A 14 -77.66 31.80 -9.23
CA LEU A 14 -76.99 31.17 -8.07
C LEU A 14 -77.14 29.63 -8.03
N THR A 15 -75.97 28.97 -8.02
CA THR A 15 -75.71 27.60 -7.52
C THR A 15 -76.33 26.40 -8.25
N ALA A 16 -75.59 25.85 -9.21
CA ALA A 16 -75.18 24.43 -9.30
C ALA A 16 -74.64 24.15 -10.71
N GLY A 17 -73.35 23.82 -10.84
CA GLY A 17 -72.81 23.36 -12.13
C GLY A 17 -71.38 23.75 -12.49
N ILE A 18 -70.50 24.07 -11.52
CA ILE A 18 -69.04 24.06 -11.77
C ILE A 18 -68.50 22.63 -11.60
N LEU A 19 -69.10 21.67 -12.32
CA LEU A 19 -68.71 20.25 -12.33
C LEU A 19 -69.05 19.64 -13.70
N ALA A 20 -68.63 20.30 -14.79
CA ALA A 20 -68.69 19.73 -16.14
C ALA A 20 -67.65 20.32 -17.10
N ALA A 21 -66.48 20.72 -16.59
CA ALA A 21 -65.33 21.10 -17.43
C ALA A 21 -64.01 20.52 -16.91
N SER A 22 -64.05 19.42 -16.15
CA SER A 22 -62.90 18.54 -15.94
C SER A 22 -62.81 17.51 -17.08
N GLY A 23 -62.88 18.00 -18.32
CA GLY A 23 -62.61 17.23 -19.52
C GLY A 23 -61.10 17.16 -19.73
N GLY A 24 -60.49 16.14 -19.10
CA GLY A 24 -59.17 15.57 -19.36
C GLY A 24 -58.15 16.40 -20.14
N VAL A 25 -57.34 17.18 -19.43
CA VAL A 25 -55.91 17.23 -19.74
C VAL A 25 -55.27 16.20 -18.82
N ARG A 26 -55.10 14.97 -19.33
CA ARG A 26 -54.16 14.05 -18.69
C ARG A 26 -52.81 14.74 -18.79
N ALA A 27 -52.14 14.94 -17.65
CA ALA A 27 -50.71 15.09 -17.66
C ALA A 27 -50.18 13.82 -18.34
N GLU A 28 -49.71 13.94 -19.58
CA GLU A 28 -48.80 12.94 -20.11
C GLU A 28 -47.67 12.87 -19.11
N ASP A 29 -47.43 11.67 -18.54
CA ASP A 29 -46.24 11.41 -17.75
C ASP A 29 -45.05 11.89 -18.58
N VAL A 30 -44.47 13.04 -18.21
CA VAL A 30 -43.27 13.56 -18.85
C VAL A 30 -42.16 12.59 -18.50
N GLN A 31 -42.02 11.56 -19.32
CA GLN A 31 -41.00 10.54 -19.18
C GLN A 31 -39.68 11.28 -19.32
N ALA A 32 -38.90 11.33 -18.24
CA ALA A 32 -37.58 11.94 -18.27
C ALA A 32 -36.80 11.38 -19.48
N PRO A 33 -36.11 12.23 -20.26
CA PRO A 33 -35.38 11.76 -21.43
C PRO A 33 -34.46 10.61 -21.02
N LYS A 34 -34.67 9.46 -21.66
CA LYS A 34 -33.77 8.31 -21.52
C LYS A 34 -32.53 8.62 -22.33
N PHE A 35 -31.50 9.11 -21.66
CA PHE A 35 -30.17 9.20 -22.24
C PHE A 35 -29.58 7.79 -22.32
N SER A 36 -29.27 7.35 -23.54
CA SER A 36 -28.42 6.19 -23.79
C SER A 36 -27.05 6.74 -24.18
N ALA A 37 -26.09 6.69 -23.27
CA ALA A 37 -24.69 6.88 -23.64
C ALA A 37 -24.24 5.61 -24.34
N GLU A 38 -23.95 5.68 -25.64
CA GLU A 38 -23.23 4.60 -26.28
C GLU A 38 -21.77 4.63 -25.81
N PRO A 39 -21.14 3.49 -25.48
CA PRO A 39 -19.71 3.42 -25.23
C PRO A 39 -18.98 3.93 -26.47
N CYS A 40 -18.58 5.19 -26.49
CA CYS A 40 -17.60 5.64 -27.44
C CYS A 40 -16.23 5.34 -26.86
N CYS A 41 -15.30 5.06 -27.77
CA CYS A 41 -13.90 5.26 -27.50
C CYS A 41 -13.29 4.15 -26.62
N ASN A 42 -13.08 2.99 -27.26
CA ASN A 42 -12.13 1.97 -26.79
C ASN A 42 -10.73 2.58 -26.58
N LEU A 43 -9.87 1.87 -25.85
CA LEU A 43 -8.44 2.19 -25.82
C LEU A 43 -7.90 2.45 -27.24
N CYS A 44 -7.16 3.54 -27.38
CA CYS A 44 -6.44 3.90 -28.59
C CYS A 44 -5.25 2.94 -28.83
N PRO A 45 -4.75 2.80 -30.08
CA PRO A 45 -3.58 1.98 -30.38
C PRO A 45 -2.35 2.31 -29.52
N GLU A 46 -2.19 3.58 -29.12
CA GLU A 46 -1.09 4.08 -28.30
C GLU A 46 -1.07 3.45 -26.90
N ALA A 47 -2.22 3.07 -26.34
CA ALA A 47 -2.28 2.41 -25.04
C ALA A 47 -1.65 1.01 -25.04
N HIS A 48 -1.50 0.39 -26.22
CA HIS A 48 -0.90 -0.92 -26.40
C HIS A 48 0.62 -0.87 -26.65
N ASP A 49 1.22 0.32 -26.75
CA ASP A 49 2.65 0.48 -26.95
C ASP A 49 3.35 0.89 -25.65
N ALA A 50 4.20 0.00 -25.13
CA ALA A 50 4.93 0.19 -23.88
C ALA A 50 5.80 1.46 -23.88
N LYS A 51 6.25 1.94 -25.05
CA LYS A 51 7.09 3.16 -25.15
C LYS A 51 6.36 4.43 -24.71
N ASN A 52 5.02 4.42 -24.71
CA ASN A 52 4.20 5.57 -24.35
C ASN A 52 4.04 5.73 -22.83
N TYR A 53 4.46 4.74 -22.04
CA TYR A 53 4.46 4.79 -20.58
C TYR A 53 5.83 5.29 -20.09
N THR A 54 6.05 6.59 -20.21
CA THR A 54 7.38 7.22 -20.12
C THR A 54 7.86 7.50 -18.70
N THR A 55 6.95 7.81 -17.77
CA THR A 55 7.30 8.12 -16.38
C THR A 55 7.32 6.86 -15.51
N ARG A 56 8.05 6.89 -14.39
CA ARG A 56 8.04 5.79 -13.39
C ARG A 56 6.62 5.46 -12.91
N TYR A 57 5.76 6.47 -12.77
CA TYR A 57 4.36 6.27 -12.42
C TYR A 57 3.59 5.56 -13.54
N GLN A 58 3.74 6.03 -14.79
CA GLN A 58 3.09 5.42 -15.96
C GLN A 58 3.50 3.97 -16.16
N GLN A 59 4.76 3.62 -15.91
CA GLN A 59 5.27 2.25 -16.08
C GLN A 59 4.51 1.20 -15.25
N ASN A 60 3.88 1.60 -14.14
CA ASN A 60 3.03 0.71 -13.32
C ASN A 60 1.70 0.34 -14.01
N PHE A 61 1.42 0.88 -15.20
CA PHE A 61 0.22 0.65 -16.00
C PHE A 61 0.52 0.00 -17.36
N THR A 62 1.79 -0.29 -17.63
CA THR A 62 2.23 -0.84 -18.92
C THR A 62 1.73 -2.28 -19.10
N THR A 63 1.13 -2.64 -20.22
CA THR A 63 0.25 -1.83 -21.07
C THR A 63 -1.20 -2.04 -20.62
N LEU A 64 -2.09 -1.10 -20.95
CA LEU A 64 -3.52 -1.24 -20.69
C LEU A 64 -4.19 -2.12 -21.75
N VAL A 65 -5.16 -2.91 -21.31
CA VAL A 65 -6.00 -3.78 -22.13
C VAL A 65 -7.45 -3.55 -21.79
N GLN A 66 -8.27 -3.35 -22.82
CA GLN A 66 -9.71 -3.19 -22.72
C GLN A 66 -10.37 -4.55 -22.47
N ALA A 67 -11.26 -4.60 -21.48
CA ALA A 67 -12.04 -5.78 -21.11
C ALA A 67 -13.55 -5.47 -21.18
N GLN A 68 -14.39 -6.31 -20.59
CA GLN A 68 -15.85 -6.16 -20.67
C GLN A 68 -16.31 -4.87 -19.96
N GLY A 69 -17.15 -4.07 -20.61
CA GLY A 69 -17.60 -2.77 -20.08
C GLY A 69 -16.41 -1.85 -19.77
N ASP A 70 -16.46 -1.14 -18.64
CA ASP A 70 -15.40 -0.21 -18.23
C ASP A 70 -14.18 -0.90 -17.59
N TRP A 71 -14.06 -2.23 -17.69
CA TRP A 71 -12.91 -2.93 -17.13
C TRP A 71 -11.65 -2.67 -17.96
N LEU A 72 -10.58 -2.27 -17.29
CA LEU A 72 -9.22 -2.21 -17.83
C LEU A 72 -8.32 -3.16 -17.05
N PHE A 73 -7.33 -3.75 -17.70
CA PHE A 73 -6.28 -4.58 -17.09
C PHE A 73 -4.90 -4.12 -17.54
N ARG A 74 -3.89 -4.36 -16.71
CA ARG A 74 -2.47 -4.13 -17.02
C ARG A 74 -1.80 -5.43 -17.41
N THR A 75 -1.12 -5.48 -18.55
CA THR A 75 -0.47 -6.71 -19.03
C THR A 75 0.64 -7.18 -18.10
N GLN A 76 1.51 -6.27 -17.64
CA GLN A 76 2.67 -6.61 -16.81
C GLN A 76 2.29 -6.94 -15.35
N GLU A 77 1.24 -6.31 -14.80
CA GLU A 77 0.92 -6.44 -13.38
C GLU A 77 -0.31 -7.29 -13.11
N ASP A 78 -1.39 -7.08 -13.85
CA ASP A 78 -2.64 -7.78 -13.58
C ASP A 78 -2.64 -9.17 -14.23
N LEU A 79 -2.08 -9.29 -15.43
CA LEU A 79 -2.05 -10.51 -16.26
C LEU A 79 -0.70 -11.25 -16.21
N ARG A 80 0.15 -10.95 -15.23
CA ARG A 80 1.40 -11.68 -15.01
C ARG A 80 1.16 -13.14 -14.68
N THR A 81 2.13 -13.95 -15.09
CA THR A 81 2.18 -15.39 -14.75
C THR A 81 3.33 -15.72 -13.79
N GLU A 82 4.29 -14.81 -13.61
CA GLU A 82 5.46 -15.03 -12.76
C GLU A 82 5.34 -14.31 -11.41
N PHE A 83 5.56 -15.07 -10.34
CA PHE A 83 5.53 -14.62 -8.94
C PHE A 83 6.80 -15.14 -8.27
N ASP A 84 7.88 -14.39 -8.41
CA ASP A 84 9.21 -14.81 -7.97
C ASP A 84 10.07 -13.58 -7.60
N THR A 85 11.20 -13.81 -6.93
CA THR A 85 12.27 -12.85 -6.71
C THR A 85 13.64 -13.51 -6.90
N SER A 86 14.72 -12.74 -6.83
CA SER A 86 16.06 -13.31 -6.97
C SER A 86 16.44 -14.18 -5.75
N PRO A 87 17.42 -15.10 -5.87
CA PRO A 87 17.96 -15.82 -4.72
C PRO A 87 18.41 -14.90 -3.58
N ALA A 88 18.95 -13.72 -3.92
CA ALA A 88 19.33 -12.70 -2.95
C ALA A 88 18.09 -12.04 -2.29
N GLY A 89 17.00 -11.83 -3.03
CA GLY A 89 15.72 -11.38 -2.48
C GLY A 89 15.15 -12.37 -1.47
N TYR A 90 15.14 -13.67 -1.79
CA TYR A 90 14.70 -14.72 -0.85
C TYR A 90 15.57 -14.77 0.41
N LYS A 91 16.89 -14.71 0.25
CA LYS A 91 17.82 -14.67 1.38
C LYS A 91 17.48 -13.48 2.31
N ARG A 92 17.34 -12.28 1.76
CA ARG A 92 17.02 -11.06 2.54
C ARG A 92 15.66 -11.13 3.21
N MET A 93 14.64 -11.65 2.54
CA MET A 93 13.32 -11.89 3.14
C MET A 93 13.41 -12.86 4.31
N LYS A 94 14.19 -13.94 4.20
CA LYS A 94 14.39 -14.86 5.31
C LYS A 94 15.15 -14.22 6.48
N GLU A 95 16.23 -13.48 6.19
CA GLU A 95 17.00 -12.77 7.21
C GLU A 95 16.14 -11.74 7.95
N LEU A 96 15.31 -11.00 7.22
CA LEU A 96 14.36 -10.05 7.80
C LEU A 96 13.37 -10.75 8.74
N HIS A 97 12.76 -11.85 8.29
CA HIS A 97 11.87 -12.66 9.12
C HIS A 97 12.54 -13.12 10.42
N ASP A 98 13.73 -13.72 10.31
CA ASP A 98 14.44 -14.25 11.46
C ASP A 98 14.81 -13.12 12.46
N ALA A 99 15.14 -11.93 11.95
CA ALA A 99 15.39 -10.75 12.76
C ALA A 99 14.15 -10.27 13.53
N PHE A 100 12.99 -10.16 12.87
CA PHE A 100 11.71 -9.87 13.54
C PHE A 100 11.36 -10.93 14.59
N LYS A 101 11.49 -12.21 14.25
CA LYS A 101 11.21 -13.32 15.17
C LYS A 101 12.08 -13.25 16.43
N SER A 102 13.35 -12.89 16.28
CA SER A 102 14.26 -12.72 17.41
C SER A 102 13.86 -11.59 18.38
N LYS A 103 13.05 -10.62 17.91
CA LYS A 103 12.43 -9.57 18.72
C LYS A 103 11.03 -9.93 19.23
N GLY A 104 10.58 -11.17 19.03
CA GLY A 104 9.25 -11.62 19.45
C GLY A 104 8.11 -11.10 18.56
N VAL A 105 8.41 -10.62 17.36
CA VAL A 105 7.42 -10.15 16.39
C VAL A 105 7.19 -11.21 15.33
N GLU A 106 5.94 -11.69 15.21
CA GLU A 106 5.55 -12.64 14.17
C GLU A 106 5.02 -11.92 12.93
N LEU A 107 5.51 -12.28 11.74
CA LEU A 107 5.17 -11.60 10.50
C LEU A 107 4.07 -12.34 9.73
N VAL A 108 2.97 -11.64 9.47
CA VAL A 108 1.89 -12.11 8.60
C VAL A 108 1.99 -11.41 7.26
N VAL A 109 2.27 -12.15 6.18
CA VAL A 109 2.36 -11.58 4.83
C VAL A 109 1.02 -11.69 4.12
N VAL A 110 0.40 -10.55 3.83
CA VAL A 110 -0.81 -10.44 3.00
C VAL A 110 -0.40 -10.12 1.57
N TYR A 111 -0.07 -11.17 0.81
CA TYR A 111 0.37 -11.05 -0.59
C TYR A 111 -0.84 -11.01 -1.52
N GLN A 112 -1.24 -9.82 -1.96
CA GLN A 112 -2.50 -9.66 -2.70
C GLN A 112 -2.55 -10.48 -4.00
N PRO A 113 -3.65 -11.18 -4.32
CA PRO A 113 -3.83 -11.78 -5.64
C PRO A 113 -3.97 -10.69 -6.71
N THR A 114 -3.52 -10.93 -7.94
CA THR A 114 -3.63 -9.92 -9.00
C THR A 114 -5.08 -9.76 -9.48
N ARG A 115 -5.38 -8.62 -10.12
CA ARG A 115 -6.68 -8.38 -10.75
C ARG A 115 -7.02 -9.46 -11.77
N GLY A 116 -6.03 -9.95 -12.53
CA GLY A 116 -6.21 -11.05 -13.48
C GLY A 116 -6.52 -12.38 -12.82
N LEU A 117 -5.90 -12.70 -11.67
CA LEU A 117 -6.23 -13.90 -10.90
C LEU A 117 -7.65 -13.85 -10.35
N VAL A 118 -8.09 -12.69 -9.84
CA VAL A 118 -9.40 -12.57 -9.21
C VAL A 118 -10.52 -12.40 -10.23
N ASN A 119 -10.43 -11.39 -11.09
CA ASN A 119 -11.50 -10.96 -11.98
C ASN A 119 -11.28 -11.42 -13.43
N ARG A 120 -10.68 -12.60 -13.64
CA ARG A 120 -10.47 -13.20 -14.98
C ARG A 120 -11.74 -13.24 -15.82
N ASN A 121 -12.89 -13.46 -15.18
CA ASN A 121 -14.20 -13.51 -15.84
C ASN A 121 -14.60 -12.19 -16.53
N LYS A 122 -13.97 -11.07 -16.20
CA LYS A 122 -14.21 -9.76 -16.82
C LYS A 122 -13.40 -9.53 -18.09
N LEU A 123 -12.36 -10.33 -18.34
CA LEU A 123 -11.59 -10.26 -19.59
C LEU A 123 -12.47 -10.55 -20.80
N ASN A 124 -12.18 -9.88 -21.92
CA ASN A 124 -12.77 -10.25 -23.21
C ASN A 124 -12.34 -11.66 -23.61
N PRO A 125 -13.14 -12.41 -24.42
CA PRO A 125 -12.84 -13.80 -24.76
C PRO A 125 -11.42 -14.04 -25.29
N GLU A 126 -10.91 -13.13 -26.13
CA GLU A 126 -9.57 -13.20 -26.70
C GLU A 126 -8.48 -13.08 -25.61
N GLU A 127 -8.56 -12.06 -24.75
CA GLU A 127 -7.59 -11.84 -23.67
C GLU A 127 -7.67 -12.92 -22.60
N LYS A 128 -8.87 -13.43 -22.32
CA LYS A 128 -9.09 -14.57 -21.41
C LYS A 128 -8.43 -15.85 -21.92
N ALA A 129 -8.39 -16.04 -23.25
CA ALA A 129 -7.76 -17.18 -23.89
C ALA A 129 -6.22 -17.04 -23.94
N LYS A 130 -5.69 -15.82 -24.09
CA LYS A 130 -4.24 -15.54 -24.03
C LYS A 130 -3.67 -15.64 -22.62
N TYR A 131 -4.45 -15.29 -21.60
CA TYR A 131 -3.99 -15.32 -20.21
C TYR A 131 -3.94 -16.74 -19.66
N ASP A 132 -2.70 -17.23 -19.43
CA ASP A 132 -2.42 -18.51 -18.78
C ASP A 132 -2.67 -18.43 -17.26
N PHE A 133 -3.96 -18.48 -16.92
CA PHE A 133 -4.44 -18.42 -15.54
C PHE A 133 -3.94 -19.59 -14.69
N ASP A 134 -3.86 -20.80 -15.24
CA ASP A 134 -3.47 -21.97 -14.47
C ASP A 134 -2.00 -21.87 -14.06
N LYS A 135 -1.13 -21.40 -14.96
CA LYS A 135 0.26 -21.07 -14.64
C LYS A 135 0.33 -19.94 -13.61
N ALA A 136 -0.41 -18.86 -13.81
CA ALA A 136 -0.41 -17.73 -12.88
C ALA A 136 -0.84 -18.16 -11.46
N LEU A 137 -1.93 -18.92 -11.34
CA LEU A 137 -2.44 -19.41 -10.05
C LEU A 137 -1.46 -20.37 -9.39
N LYS A 138 -0.87 -21.30 -10.17
CA LYS A 138 0.15 -22.22 -9.67
C LYS A 138 1.37 -21.46 -9.14
N ASN A 139 1.87 -20.48 -9.90
CA ASN A 139 3.04 -19.70 -9.51
C ASN A 139 2.75 -18.80 -8.30
N TYR A 140 1.56 -18.19 -8.23
CA TYR A 140 1.10 -17.45 -7.07
C TYR A 140 1.08 -18.32 -5.80
N LYS A 141 0.44 -19.50 -5.86
CA LYS A 141 0.45 -20.48 -4.75
C LYS A 141 1.86 -20.93 -4.37
N THR A 142 2.74 -21.11 -5.37
CA THR A 142 4.14 -21.46 -5.14
C THR A 142 4.84 -20.34 -4.35
N MET A 143 4.62 -19.07 -4.69
CA MET A 143 5.16 -17.94 -3.94
C MET A 143 4.65 -17.89 -2.50
N LEU A 144 3.35 -18.14 -2.28
CA LEU A 144 2.79 -18.25 -0.92
C LEU A 144 3.50 -19.36 -0.12
N GLY A 145 3.74 -20.52 -0.75
CA GLY A 145 4.50 -21.62 -0.15
C GLY A 145 5.96 -21.26 0.15
N ARG A 146 6.60 -20.43 -0.70
CA ARG A 146 7.96 -19.93 -0.45
C ARG A 146 8.02 -18.97 0.73
N PHE A 147 7.04 -18.07 0.87
CA PHE A 147 6.92 -17.23 2.08
C PHE A 147 6.78 -18.09 3.33
N ALA A 148 5.89 -19.09 3.31
CA ALA A 148 5.70 -20.00 4.45
C ALA A 148 6.98 -20.79 4.77
N ALA A 149 7.72 -21.27 3.76
CA ALA A 149 8.98 -21.97 3.93
C ALA A 149 10.11 -21.08 4.52
N MET A 150 10.02 -19.76 4.35
CA MET A 150 10.93 -18.81 4.99
C MET A 150 10.58 -18.52 6.46
N GLY A 151 9.39 -18.93 6.92
CA GLY A 151 8.92 -18.80 8.30
C GLY A 151 7.69 -17.91 8.49
N TYR A 152 7.36 -17.09 7.48
CA TYR A 152 6.21 -16.18 7.56
C TYR A 152 4.88 -16.92 7.77
N VAL A 153 3.95 -16.27 8.47
CA VAL A 153 2.55 -16.67 8.46
C VAL A 153 1.91 -16.13 7.18
N VAL A 154 1.36 -17.04 6.36
CA VAL A 154 0.83 -16.69 5.03
C VAL A 154 -0.62 -17.16 4.92
N PRO A 155 -1.60 -16.25 4.91
CA PRO A 155 -2.98 -16.57 4.58
C PRO A 155 -3.10 -17.02 3.11
N ASP A 156 -3.78 -18.14 2.85
CA ASP A 156 -4.02 -18.59 1.47
C ASP A 156 -5.19 -17.81 0.86
N LEU A 157 -4.88 -16.82 0.02
CA LEU A 157 -5.87 -16.01 -0.69
C LEU A 157 -6.30 -16.61 -2.04
N SER A 158 -5.78 -17.79 -2.42
CA SER A 158 -6.17 -18.45 -3.66
C SER A 158 -7.67 -18.80 -3.79
N PRO A 159 -8.45 -19.03 -2.70
CA PRO A 159 -9.90 -19.18 -2.80
C PRO A 159 -10.64 -17.94 -3.31
N LEU A 160 -9.99 -16.77 -3.30
CA LEU A 160 -10.55 -15.52 -3.82
C LEU A 160 -10.34 -15.37 -5.34
N THR A 161 -9.62 -16.31 -5.98
CA THR A 161 -9.34 -16.26 -7.42
C THR A 161 -10.50 -16.79 -8.25
N ASN A 162 -10.57 -16.35 -9.51
CA ASN A 162 -11.64 -16.68 -10.44
C ASN A 162 -13.03 -16.42 -9.84
N GLU A 163 -13.21 -15.21 -9.31
CA GLU A 163 -14.41 -14.76 -8.65
C GLU A 163 -15.65 -14.99 -9.55
N SER A 164 -16.64 -15.68 -9.00
CA SER A 164 -17.95 -15.84 -9.60
C SER A 164 -18.99 -15.31 -8.60
N LEU A 165 -19.49 -14.12 -8.87
CA LEU A 165 -20.57 -13.51 -8.11
C LEU A 165 -21.88 -13.71 -8.87
N PRO A 166 -23.00 -13.97 -8.19
CA PRO A 166 -24.31 -13.93 -8.82
C PRO A 166 -24.57 -12.56 -9.47
N ASP A 167 -25.13 -12.56 -10.69
CA ASP A 167 -25.50 -11.33 -11.42
C ASP A 167 -26.51 -10.44 -10.66
N THR A 168 -27.17 -11.01 -9.64
CA THR A 168 -28.14 -10.34 -8.78
C THR A 168 -27.51 -9.44 -7.71
N LEU A 169 -26.19 -9.53 -7.49
CA LEU A 169 -25.48 -8.64 -6.56
C LEU A 169 -24.88 -7.45 -7.34
N PRO A 170 -25.36 -6.21 -7.13
CA PRO A 170 -24.75 -5.07 -7.77
C PRO A 170 -23.32 -4.85 -7.25
N ALA A 171 -22.35 -4.81 -8.18
CA ALA A 171 -20.99 -4.29 -8.03
C ALA A 171 -20.19 -4.65 -6.75
N HIS A 172 -20.38 -5.84 -6.17
CA HIS A 172 -19.51 -6.36 -5.11
C HIS A 172 -18.24 -7.05 -5.65
N ASP A 173 -17.79 -6.61 -6.84
CA ASP A 173 -16.58 -7.10 -7.48
C ASP A 173 -15.38 -6.89 -6.52
N PHE A 174 -14.41 -7.81 -6.54
CA PHE A 174 -13.25 -7.71 -5.67
C PHE A 174 -12.40 -6.47 -5.96
N TYR A 175 -12.17 -6.16 -7.24
CA TYR A 175 -11.46 -4.97 -7.69
C TYR A 175 -12.40 -3.94 -8.34
N PHE A 176 -12.01 -2.67 -8.27
CA PHE A 176 -12.61 -1.62 -9.10
C PHE A 176 -12.30 -1.86 -10.59
N ARG A 177 -13.22 -1.44 -11.47
CA ARG A 177 -13.16 -1.77 -12.91
C ARG A 177 -11.92 -1.23 -13.60
N GLY A 178 -11.56 0.02 -13.30
CA GLY A 178 -10.40 0.71 -13.86
C GLY A 178 -9.48 1.28 -12.80
N ASP A 179 -9.38 0.65 -11.64
CA ASP A 179 -8.46 1.06 -10.58
C ASP A 179 -7.69 -0.13 -10.03
N GLN A 180 -6.47 0.14 -9.55
CA GLN A 180 -5.61 -0.89 -8.98
C GLN A 180 -6.08 -1.43 -7.63
N HIS A 181 -6.91 -0.68 -6.89
CA HIS A 181 -7.33 -1.05 -5.55
C HIS A 181 -8.48 -2.06 -5.56
N TRP A 182 -8.51 -2.91 -4.52
CA TRP A 182 -9.70 -3.65 -4.18
C TRP A 182 -10.86 -2.71 -3.84
N THR A 183 -12.08 -3.21 -3.93
CA THR A 183 -13.25 -2.58 -3.32
C THR A 183 -13.26 -2.89 -1.81
N PRO A 184 -14.06 -2.18 -1.00
CA PRO A 184 -14.28 -2.57 0.40
C PRO A 184 -14.77 -4.02 0.54
N TYR A 185 -15.51 -4.54 -0.44
CA TYR A 185 -15.93 -5.95 -0.46
C TYR A 185 -14.76 -6.92 -0.70
N GLY A 186 -13.83 -6.57 -1.60
CA GLY A 186 -12.59 -7.33 -1.77
C GLY A 186 -11.70 -7.32 -0.52
N ALA A 187 -11.59 -6.15 0.12
CA ALA A 187 -10.91 -5.98 1.39
C ALA A 187 -11.54 -6.83 2.50
N GLN A 188 -12.87 -6.81 2.63
CA GLN A 188 -13.61 -7.58 3.63
C GLN A 188 -13.40 -9.09 3.47
N ARG A 189 -13.52 -9.61 2.24
CA ARG A 189 -13.29 -11.04 1.95
C ARG A 189 -11.85 -11.46 2.24
N THR A 190 -10.89 -10.58 1.95
CA THR A 190 -9.47 -10.79 2.29
C THR A 190 -9.29 -10.82 3.81
N ALA A 191 -9.81 -9.81 4.51
CA ALA A 191 -9.68 -9.67 5.96
C ALA A 191 -10.25 -10.89 6.71
N LYS A 192 -11.35 -11.47 6.22
CA LYS A 192 -11.90 -12.72 6.77
C LYS A 192 -10.89 -13.87 6.71
N ILE A 193 -10.24 -14.11 5.57
CA ILE A 193 -9.23 -15.18 5.44
C ILE A 193 -8.02 -14.90 6.32
N VAL A 194 -7.54 -13.65 6.32
CA VAL A 194 -6.39 -13.22 7.14
C VAL A 194 -6.70 -13.38 8.62
N GLY A 195 -7.88 -12.94 9.07
CA GLY A 195 -8.30 -13.03 10.47
C GLY A 195 -8.42 -14.46 10.97
N GLU A 196 -9.01 -15.35 10.17
CA GLU A 196 -9.07 -16.79 10.50
C GLU A 196 -7.68 -17.42 10.59
N LYS A 197 -6.72 -16.98 9.76
CA LYS A 197 -5.33 -17.44 9.87
C LYS A 197 -4.65 -16.93 11.14
N ILE A 198 -4.87 -15.66 11.49
CA ILE A 198 -4.27 -15.04 12.68
C ILE A 198 -4.80 -15.68 13.97
N LYS A 199 -6.09 -16.01 14.04
CA LYS A 199 -6.69 -16.70 15.20
C LYS A 199 -6.04 -18.05 15.51
N GLN A 200 -5.39 -18.68 14.52
CA GLN A 200 -4.70 -19.96 14.69
C GLN A 200 -3.27 -19.81 15.24
N MET A 201 -2.75 -18.59 15.32
CA MET A 201 -1.39 -18.32 15.78
C MET A 201 -1.29 -18.43 17.31
N PRO A 202 -0.26 -19.10 17.84
CA PRO A 202 0.02 -19.11 19.28
C PRO A 202 0.15 -17.70 19.87
N GLU A 203 0.78 -16.79 19.11
CA GLU A 203 1.01 -15.39 19.49
C GLU A 203 -0.30 -14.63 19.71
N PHE A 204 -1.40 -15.05 19.07
CA PHE A 204 -2.72 -14.43 19.24
C PHE A 204 -3.39 -14.82 20.56
N ALA A 205 -3.04 -15.95 21.18
CA ALA A 205 -3.76 -16.47 22.36
C ALA A 205 -3.78 -15.48 23.53
N GLY A 206 -2.70 -14.71 23.72
CA GLY A 206 -2.56 -13.72 24.79
C GLY A 206 -2.91 -12.27 24.41
N ILE A 207 -3.42 -12.03 23.19
CA ILE A 207 -3.79 -10.68 22.75
C ILE A 207 -5.18 -10.33 23.32
N PRO A 208 -5.38 -9.12 23.92
CA PRO A 208 -6.68 -8.67 24.40
C PRO A 208 -7.77 -8.79 23.32
N LYS A 209 -8.93 -9.29 23.72
CA LYS A 209 -10.06 -9.52 22.80
C LYS A 209 -11.05 -8.38 22.92
N ARG A 210 -11.56 -7.95 21.77
CA ARG A 210 -12.59 -6.93 21.66
C ARG A 210 -13.48 -7.24 20.47
N GLU A 211 -14.78 -7.16 20.66
CA GLU A 211 -15.73 -7.35 19.55
C GLU A 211 -15.90 -6.05 18.77
N PHE A 212 -16.03 -6.16 17.45
CA PHE A 212 -16.23 -5.05 16.54
C PHE A 212 -17.39 -5.33 15.59
N GLU A 213 -17.95 -4.27 15.00
CA GLU A 213 -18.98 -4.33 13.99
C GLU A 213 -18.70 -3.34 12.86
N SER A 214 -18.63 -3.83 11.62
CA SER A 214 -18.61 -2.97 10.44
C SER A 214 -20.03 -2.60 10.02
N HIS A 215 -20.29 -1.32 9.85
CA HIS A 215 -21.52 -0.81 9.26
C HIS A 215 -21.23 0.02 8.01
N ARG A 216 -22.19 0.03 7.08
CA ARG A 216 -22.09 0.90 5.90
C ARG A 216 -22.23 2.35 6.34
N SER A 217 -21.17 3.13 6.17
CA SER A 217 -21.10 4.54 6.59
C SER A 217 -21.37 5.52 5.45
N GLY A 218 -21.38 5.07 4.19
CA GLY A 218 -21.68 5.94 3.06
C GLY A 218 -21.45 5.32 1.69
N ARG A 219 -21.19 6.18 0.70
CA ARG A 219 -20.78 5.80 -0.66
C ARG A 219 -19.61 6.66 -1.14
N MET A 220 -18.59 6.00 -1.68
CA MET A 220 -17.43 6.61 -2.32
C MET A 220 -17.61 6.61 -3.83
N GLY A 221 -17.50 7.78 -4.47
CA GLY A 221 -17.25 7.87 -5.90
C GLY A 221 -15.75 7.76 -6.19
N LYS A 222 -15.36 6.93 -7.17
CA LYS A 222 -13.97 6.72 -7.54
C LYS A 222 -13.78 6.78 -9.05
N THR A 223 -12.92 7.69 -9.48
CA THR A 223 -12.32 7.69 -10.82
C THR A 223 -11.06 6.86 -10.78
N GLY A 224 -11.02 5.78 -11.55
CA GLY A 224 -9.97 4.77 -11.39
C GLY A 224 -8.60 5.19 -11.95
N THR A 225 -7.52 4.72 -11.34
CA THR A 225 -6.15 5.04 -11.79
C THR A 225 -5.83 4.53 -13.20
N LEU A 226 -6.34 3.36 -13.61
CA LEU A 226 -6.18 2.86 -14.99
C LEU A 226 -7.03 3.69 -15.95
N HIS A 227 -8.23 4.13 -15.55
CA HIS A 227 -9.06 5.03 -16.35
C HIS A 227 -8.38 6.39 -16.55
N ASN A 228 -7.78 6.95 -15.51
CA ASN A 228 -6.99 8.18 -15.61
C ASN A 228 -5.82 8.02 -16.58
N MET A 229 -5.14 6.87 -16.54
CA MET A 229 -4.04 6.56 -17.46
C MET A 229 -4.53 6.44 -18.91
N ALA A 230 -5.63 5.74 -19.14
CA ALA A 230 -6.27 5.66 -20.45
C ALA A 230 -6.71 7.05 -20.96
N GLY A 231 -7.18 7.92 -20.07
CA GLY A 231 -7.51 9.31 -20.39
C GLY A 231 -6.28 10.14 -20.80
N GLN A 232 -5.15 9.96 -20.12
CA GLN A 232 -3.88 10.61 -20.48
C GLN A 232 -3.35 10.16 -21.85
N LEU A 233 -3.47 8.87 -22.16
CA LEU A 233 -2.94 8.29 -23.40
C LEU A 233 -3.87 8.50 -24.60
N CYS A 234 -5.18 8.39 -24.39
CA CYS A 234 -6.16 8.28 -25.47
C CYS A 234 -7.23 9.38 -25.48
N GLY A 235 -7.23 10.29 -24.50
CA GLY A 235 -8.31 11.28 -24.35
C GLY A 235 -9.67 10.67 -23.98
N THR A 236 -9.68 9.43 -23.48
CA THR A 236 -10.89 8.74 -23.05
C THR A 236 -11.40 9.24 -21.70
N SER A 237 -12.70 9.05 -21.45
CA SER A 237 -13.33 9.33 -20.15
C SER A 237 -14.18 8.13 -19.77
N TYR A 238 -14.16 7.77 -18.49
CA TYR A 238 -14.90 6.64 -17.93
C TYR A 238 -15.83 7.10 -16.82
N ALA A 239 -16.91 6.37 -16.59
CA ALA A 239 -17.87 6.70 -15.56
C ALA A 239 -17.27 6.57 -14.15
N ILE A 240 -17.65 7.46 -13.24
CA ILE A 240 -17.30 7.34 -11.82
C ILE A 240 -17.96 6.07 -11.27
N GLN A 241 -17.14 5.19 -10.70
CA GLN A 241 -17.67 4.02 -10.01
C GLN A 241 -18.02 4.39 -8.56
N TYR A 242 -19.27 4.19 -8.17
CA TYR A 242 -19.70 4.34 -6.78
C TYR A 242 -19.65 3.00 -6.05
N MET A 243 -19.07 3.01 -4.85
CA MET A 243 -18.96 1.84 -3.99
C MET A 243 -19.39 2.18 -2.57
N ASP A 244 -19.97 1.24 -1.85
CA ASP A 244 -20.31 1.45 -0.44
C ASP A 244 -19.04 1.63 0.39
N GLN A 245 -19.07 2.57 1.34
CA GLN A 245 -18.04 2.75 2.35
C GLN A 245 -18.47 2.11 3.66
N PHE A 246 -17.49 1.62 4.41
CA PHE A 246 -17.69 0.96 5.69
C PHE A 246 -16.85 1.62 6.76
N THR A 247 -17.37 1.63 7.98
CA THR A 247 -16.68 2.02 9.20
C THR A 247 -16.85 0.90 10.21
N THR A 248 -15.79 0.61 10.96
CA THR A 248 -15.79 -0.44 11.98
C THR A 248 -15.65 0.21 13.34
N GLU A 249 -16.51 -0.19 14.27
CA GLU A 249 -16.52 0.33 15.64
C GLU A 249 -16.60 -0.83 16.64
N PRO A 250 -16.03 -0.65 17.85
CA PRO A 250 -16.13 -1.65 18.90
C PRO A 250 -17.59 -1.81 19.38
N LYS A 251 -18.00 -3.03 19.72
CA LYS A 251 -19.32 -3.32 20.28
C LYS A 251 -19.38 -2.98 21.78
N GLY A 252 -20.47 -2.33 22.21
CA GLY A 252 -20.75 -1.99 23.60
C GLY A 252 -20.26 -0.60 24.03
N GLU A 253 -20.76 -0.08 25.15
CA GLU A 253 -20.19 1.12 25.78
C GLU A 253 -18.80 0.78 26.31
N ALA A 254 -17.81 1.62 26.02
CA ALA A 254 -16.49 1.49 26.64
C ALA A 254 -16.69 1.54 28.15
N ALA A 255 -16.38 0.46 28.85
CA ALA A 255 -16.37 0.51 30.31
C ALA A 255 -15.43 1.64 30.73
N ASP A 256 -15.78 2.42 31.75
CA ASP A 256 -15.05 3.62 32.21
C ASP A 256 -13.55 3.36 32.58
N GLY A 257 -13.10 2.09 32.56
CA GLY A 257 -11.70 1.69 32.72
C GLY A 257 -11.03 1.06 31.49
N ASP A 258 -11.74 0.85 30.38
CA ASP A 258 -11.22 0.27 29.12
C ASP A 258 -10.81 1.37 28.13
N LEU A 259 -11.34 2.59 28.31
CA LEU A 259 -10.95 3.79 27.56
C LEU A 259 -9.76 4.54 28.21
N PHE A 260 -9.52 4.29 29.51
CA PHE A 260 -8.51 4.98 30.32
C PHE A 260 -7.60 4.02 31.11
N GLY A 261 -7.75 2.71 30.92
CA GLY A 261 -6.80 1.73 31.46
C GLY A 261 -5.48 1.82 30.71
N ASP A 262 -4.40 1.35 31.34
CA ASP A 262 -3.05 1.18 30.77
C ASP A 262 -3.00 0.19 29.56
N SER A 263 -4.08 0.06 28.77
CA SER A 263 -4.10 -0.69 27.52
C SER A 263 -3.26 0.07 26.49
N GLY A 264 -1.94 0.05 26.66
CA GLY A 264 -1.00 0.64 25.71
C GLY A 264 -1.20 0.05 24.31
N ASN A 265 -0.57 0.66 23.30
CA ASN A 265 -0.68 0.35 21.87
C ASN A 265 -1.11 -1.10 21.54
N PRO A 266 -2.06 -1.29 20.61
CA PRO A 266 -2.51 -2.60 20.15
C PRO A 266 -1.34 -3.56 19.87
N GLU A 267 -1.51 -4.84 20.24
CA GLU A 267 -0.46 -5.85 20.05
C GLU A 267 -0.41 -6.42 18.62
N ILE A 268 -1.31 -5.94 17.75
CA ILE A 268 -1.34 -6.23 16.31
C ILE A 268 -1.19 -4.92 15.56
N THR A 269 -0.20 -4.85 14.67
CA THR A 269 0.02 -3.69 13.80
C THR A 269 -0.16 -4.08 12.34
N LEU A 270 -0.79 -3.21 11.55
CA LEU A 270 -0.88 -3.31 10.10
C LEU A 270 0.02 -2.25 9.44
N VAL A 271 1.04 -2.72 8.74
CA VAL A 271 1.84 -1.92 7.79
C VAL A 271 1.44 -2.32 6.37
N GLY A 272 1.39 -1.35 5.46
CA GLY A 272 1.00 -1.64 4.09
C GLY A 272 0.85 -0.42 3.21
N THR A 273 0.10 -0.60 2.13
CA THR A 273 -0.03 0.38 1.06
C THR A 273 -1.32 1.20 1.19
N SER A 274 -1.67 1.96 0.14
CA SER A 274 -2.97 2.60 0.01
C SER A 274 -4.15 1.62 0.06
N HIS A 275 -3.95 0.32 -0.21
CA HIS A 275 -4.99 -0.72 -0.10
C HIS A 275 -5.46 -0.90 1.35
N SER A 276 -4.54 -0.69 2.30
CA SER A 276 -4.82 -0.70 3.74
C SER A 276 -5.32 0.66 4.27
N GLY A 277 -5.58 1.62 3.39
CA GLY A 277 -6.11 2.94 3.75
C GLY A 277 -7.58 2.93 4.16
N LYS A 278 -7.99 3.96 4.91
CA LYS A 278 -9.34 4.11 5.51
C LYS A 278 -10.49 3.93 4.51
N ASN A 279 -10.28 4.36 3.26
CA ASN A 279 -11.27 4.26 2.18
C ASN A 279 -11.78 2.85 1.90
N TYR A 280 -10.96 1.82 2.19
CA TYR A 280 -11.31 0.42 1.91
C TYR A 280 -11.64 -0.38 3.17
N ASN A 281 -11.53 0.24 4.35
CA ASN A 281 -11.83 -0.36 5.66
C ASN A 281 -11.13 -1.70 5.93
N PHE A 282 -9.97 -1.99 5.30
CA PHE A 282 -9.29 -3.28 5.46
C PHE A 282 -8.91 -3.55 6.92
N ALA A 283 -8.35 -2.56 7.62
CA ALA A 283 -8.02 -2.67 9.03
C ALA A 283 -9.26 -2.93 9.90
N GLY A 284 -10.36 -2.20 9.66
CA GLY A 284 -11.59 -2.41 10.40
C GLY A 284 -12.21 -3.79 10.16
N PHE A 285 -12.21 -4.27 8.92
CA PHE A 285 -12.63 -5.65 8.64
C PHE A 285 -11.70 -6.69 9.28
N LEU A 286 -10.41 -6.39 9.45
CA LEU A 286 -9.50 -7.25 10.21
C LEU A 286 -9.84 -7.22 11.70
N GLU A 287 -10.14 -6.06 12.29
CA GLU A 287 -10.57 -5.94 13.69
C GLU A 287 -11.84 -6.79 13.94
N GLU A 288 -12.84 -6.68 13.07
CA GLU A 288 -14.05 -7.51 13.13
C GLU A 288 -13.73 -9.00 12.92
N ALA A 289 -12.91 -9.34 11.93
CA ALA A 289 -12.58 -10.74 11.64
C ALA A 289 -11.73 -11.38 12.74
N ILE A 290 -10.82 -10.64 13.37
CA ILE A 290 -9.88 -11.13 14.39
C ILE A 290 -10.49 -11.09 15.78
N GLY A 291 -11.27 -10.04 16.09
CA GLY A 291 -11.77 -9.76 17.44
C GLY A 291 -10.70 -9.16 18.36
N ALA A 292 -9.88 -8.24 17.84
CA ALA A 292 -8.84 -7.51 18.60
C ALA A 292 -8.53 -6.17 17.91
N ASP A 293 -8.12 -5.16 18.68
CA ASP A 293 -7.71 -3.85 18.13
C ASP A 293 -6.48 -4.00 17.22
N ILE A 294 -6.43 -3.19 16.15
CA ILE A 294 -5.31 -3.17 15.20
C ILE A 294 -4.78 -1.75 15.05
N LEU A 295 -3.49 -1.58 15.29
CA LEU A 295 -2.81 -0.34 14.96
C LEU A 295 -2.54 -0.27 13.45
N ASN A 296 -3.36 0.46 12.71
CA ASN A 296 -3.14 0.69 11.27
C ASN A 296 -2.22 1.89 11.03
N VAL A 297 -0.99 1.61 10.58
CA VAL A 297 0.02 2.60 10.19
C VAL A 297 0.29 2.61 8.69
N ALA A 298 -0.59 1.99 7.89
CA ALA A 298 -0.50 2.03 6.44
C ALA A 298 -0.89 3.40 5.89
N PHE A 299 -0.20 3.83 4.84
CA PHE A 299 -0.48 5.10 4.17
C PHE A 299 -0.26 5.01 2.65
N PRO A 300 -0.97 5.83 1.86
CA PRO A 300 -0.86 5.79 0.41
C PRO A 300 0.52 6.24 -0.08
N GLY A 301 1.00 5.69 -1.19
CA GLY A 301 2.27 6.11 -1.81
C GLY A 301 3.55 5.61 -1.11
N GLY A 302 3.44 4.83 -0.03
CA GLY A 302 4.58 4.27 0.69
C GLY A 302 5.31 3.12 -0.01
N GLY A 303 4.74 2.52 -1.07
CA GLY A 303 5.35 1.36 -1.71
C GLY A 303 5.39 0.12 -0.81
N LEU A 304 6.35 -0.77 -1.05
CA LEU A 304 6.54 -2.00 -0.27
C LEU A 304 7.01 -1.69 1.16
N GLU A 305 7.83 -0.65 1.29
CA GLU A 305 8.68 -0.39 2.45
C GLU A 305 8.28 0.81 3.28
N GLY A 306 7.60 1.81 2.71
CA GLY A 306 7.47 3.13 3.33
C GLY A 306 6.79 3.09 4.69
N SER A 307 5.64 2.42 4.78
CA SER A 307 4.92 2.22 6.05
C SER A 307 5.74 1.39 7.05
N MET A 308 6.41 0.34 6.58
CA MET A 308 7.29 -0.49 7.41
C MET A 308 8.46 0.30 7.99
N LEU A 309 9.21 1.04 7.16
CA LEU A 309 10.37 1.82 7.58
C LEU A 309 9.98 2.93 8.55
N GLN A 310 8.87 3.62 8.30
CA GLN A 310 8.37 4.65 9.20
C GLN A 310 7.95 4.05 10.55
N TYR A 311 7.26 2.92 10.54
CA TYR A 311 6.88 2.23 11.77
C TYR A 311 8.10 1.72 12.55
N LEU A 312 9.06 1.09 11.88
CA LEU A 312 10.30 0.65 12.53
C LEU A 312 11.10 1.83 13.10
N GLY A 313 11.06 3.01 12.51
CA GLY A 313 11.71 4.21 13.07
C GLY A 313 10.94 4.90 14.22
N SER A 314 9.71 4.47 14.50
CA SER A 314 8.80 5.13 15.46
C SER A 314 9.11 4.76 16.91
N GLU A 315 8.76 5.65 17.85
CA GLU A 315 8.88 5.37 19.28
C GLU A 315 8.00 4.17 19.69
N GLU A 316 6.84 4.04 19.05
CA GLU A 316 5.87 2.99 19.28
C GLU A 316 6.49 1.60 19.06
N PHE A 317 7.19 1.39 17.95
CA PHE A 317 7.87 0.11 17.70
C PHE A 317 9.07 -0.11 18.64
N GLN A 318 9.84 0.94 18.92
CA GLN A 318 11.07 0.80 19.70
C GLN A 318 10.81 0.54 21.18
N THR A 319 9.71 1.05 21.72
CA THR A 319 9.33 0.89 23.13
C THR A 319 8.43 -0.33 23.35
N LYS A 320 7.49 -0.58 22.43
CA LYS A 320 6.50 -1.66 22.56
C LYS A 320 6.23 -2.30 21.19
N PRO A 321 7.16 -3.11 20.67
CA PRO A 321 6.95 -3.81 19.40
C PRO A 321 5.71 -4.72 19.48
N PRO A 322 4.99 -4.93 18.36
CA PRO A 322 3.75 -5.70 18.36
C PRO A 322 4.08 -7.20 18.44
N LYS A 323 3.15 -8.01 18.94
CA LYS A 323 3.28 -9.47 18.87
C LYS A 323 3.10 -9.97 17.43
N ILE A 324 2.20 -9.32 16.68
CA ILE A 324 1.88 -9.67 15.30
C ILE A 324 1.99 -8.42 14.43
N LEU A 325 2.78 -8.51 13.36
CA LEU A 325 2.88 -7.47 12.34
C LEU A 325 2.33 -8.00 11.01
N ILE A 326 1.23 -7.42 10.57
CA ILE A 326 0.60 -7.70 9.28
C ILE A 326 1.26 -6.81 8.24
N TRP A 327 1.88 -7.41 7.22
CA TRP A 327 2.51 -6.71 6.11
C TRP A 327 1.76 -6.98 4.81
N GLU A 328 1.04 -5.96 4.35
CA GLU A 328 0.23 -6.01 3.13
C GLU A 328 0.98 -5.37 1.96
N PHE A 329 1.11 -6.12 0.86
CA PHE A 329 1.62 -5.58 -0.40
C PHE A 329 1.18 -6.39 -1.64
N SER A 330 1.31 -5.76 -2.80
CA SER A 330 0.98 -6.34 -4.11
C SER A 330 2.20 -7.03 -4.77
N PRO A 331 1.98 -8.05 -5.62
CA PRO A 331 3.02 -8.67 -6.45
C PRO A 331 3.84 -7.72 -7.34
N LEU A 332 3.35 -6.50 -7.58
CA LEU A 332 4.05 -5.50 -8.41
C LEU A 332 5.38 -5.04 -7.82
N TYR A 333 5.57 -5.18 -6.51
CA TYR A 333 6.79 -4.73 -5.86
C TYR A 333 7.94 -5.73 -6.00
N ARG A 334 9.14 -5.20 -6.26
CA ARG A 334 10.37 -5.97 -6.24
C ARG A 334 10.81 -6.27 -4.81
N LEU A 335 11.02 -7.56 -4.54
CA LEU A 335 11.45 -8.07 -3.23
C LEU A 335 12.98 -8.22 -3.09
N ASP A 336 13.77 -7.78 -4.07
CA ASP A 336 15.22 -7.91 -4.09
C ASP A 336 15.97 -6.58 -3.88
N GLN A 337 15.26 -5.53 -3.48
CA GLN A 337 15.79 -4.18 -3.29
C GLN A 337 16.66 -4.08 -2.02
N GLU A 338 17.97 -4.24 -2.18
CA GLU A 338 18.93 -4.30 -1.07
C GLU A 338 18.84 -3.12 -0.09
N THR A 339 18.80 -1.88 -0.60
CA THR A 339 18.78 -0.66 0.22
C THR A 339 17.59 -0.61 1.17
N ILE A 340 16.48 -1.24 0.82
CA ILE A 340 15.29 -1.34 1.68
C ILE A 340 15.59 -2.24 2.89
N TYR A 341 16.11 -3.44 2.64
CA TYR A 341 16.45 -4.39 3.72
C TYR A 341 17.54 -3.83 4.63
N ARG A 342 18.55 -3.14 4.09
CA ARG A 342 19.59 -2.49 4.89
C ARG A 342 19.01 -1.45 5.86
N GLN A 343 17.95 -0.74 5.48
CA GLN A 343 17.26 0.19 6.37
C GLN A 343 16.38 -0.54 7.39
N MET A 344 15.58 -1.52 6.95
CA MET A 344 14.74 -2.32 7.86
C MET A 344 15.57 -3.01 8.94
N MET A 345 16.67 -3.66 8.55
CA MET A 345 17.57 -4.35 9.47
C MET A 345 18.23 -3.41 10.47
N ALA A 346 18.63 -2.20 10.05
CA ALA A 346 19.16 -1.19 10.98
C ALA A 346 18.09 -0.69 11.95
N LEU A 347 16.88 -0.38 11.47
CA LEU A 347 15.79 0.17 12.26
C LEU A 347 15.13 -0.85 13.19
N LEU A 348 15.22 -2.16 12.92
CA LEU A 348 14.73 -3.20 13.83
C LEU A 348 15.28 -3.09 15.26
N ASP A 349 16.46 -2.50 15.43
CA ASP A 349 17.03 -2.21 16.74
C ASP A 349 17.46 -0.75 16.86
N ASN A 350 16.57 0.15 16.43
CA ASN A 350 16.69 1.59 16.54
C ASN A 350 17.96 2.23 15.97
N GLY A 351 18.54 1.70 14.88
CA GLY A 351 19.74 2.28 14.29
C GLY A 351 20.88 2.38 15.31
N CYS A 352 21.47 3.58 15.47
CA CYS A 352 22.52 3.82 16.45
C CYS A 352 22.02 4.48 17.75
N GLU A 353 20.72 4.64 17.95
CA GLU A 353 20.18 5.19 19.20
C GLU A 353 20.39 4.21 20.35
N GLY A 354 20.87 4.73 21.49
CA GLY A 354 21.18 3.91 22.67
C GLY A 354 22.42 3.01 22.53
N LYS A 355 23.16 3.08 21.42
CA LYS A 355 24.39 2.29 21.18
C LYS A 355 25.64 3.14 21.32
N ASP A 356 26.74 2.48 21.65
CA ASP A 356 28.07 3.10 21.63
C ASP A 356 28.42 3.52 20.20
N ALA A 357 28.50 4.83 19.98
CA ALA A 357 28.95 5.39 18.73
C ALA A 357 30.48 5.26 18.63
N GLN A 358 30.94 4.51 17.62
CA GLN A 358 32.37 4.38 17.32
C GLN A 358 32.90 5.62 16.60
N MET A 359 32.03 6.31 15.86
CA MET A 359 32.30 7.65 15.35
C MET A 359 31.02 8.48 15.38
N THR A 360 31.19 9.79 15.56
CA THR A 360 30.10 10.78 15.45
C THR A 360 30.66 12.02 14.77
N ALA A 361 29.85 12.64 13.92
CA ALA A 361 30.16 13.94 13.34
C ALA A 361 28.88 14.76 13.17
N SER A 362 29.00 16.08 13.29
CA SER A 362 27.90 16.99 12.97
C SER A 362 28.44 18.18 12.19
N THR A 363 27.70 18.59 11.17
CA THR A 363 28.07 19.70 10.28
C THR A 363 26.84 20.41 9.74
N THR A 364 27.06 21.51 9.03
CA THR A 364 26.03 22.23 8.27
C THR A 364 26.30 22.05 6.79
N LEU A 365 25.39 21.37 6.11
CA LEU A 365 25.46 21.10 4.68
C LEU A 365 25.17 22.36 3.87
N LYS A 366 26.09 22.67 2.94
CA LYS A 366 25.92 23.71 1.92
C LYS A 366 25.48 23.07 0.60
N PRO A 367 24.96 23.84 -0.37
CA PRO A 367 24.68 23.29 -1.69
C PRO A 367 25.91 22.62 -2.32
N GLY A 368 25.73 21.41 -2.87
CA GLY A 368 26.81 20.59 -3.43
C GLY A 368 27.22 19.42 -2.53
N LYS A 369 28.37 18.80 -2.83
CA LYS A 369 28.93 17.70 -2.02
C LYS A 369 29.59 18.25 -0.75
N ASN A 370 29.29 17.65 0.39
CA ASN A 370 29.89 18.00 1.67
C ASN A 370 30.51 16.76 2.30
N GLU A 371 31.69 16.92 2.88
CA GLU A 371 32.28 15.92 3.77
C GLU A 371 31.50 15.91 5.09
N LEU A 372 30.92 14.75 5.44
CA LEU A 372 30.17 14.58 6.68
C LEU A 372 31.00 13.89 7.76
N LEU A 373 31.83 12.91 7.39
CA LEU A 373 32.65 12.14 8.32
C LEU A 373 33.90 11.60 7.62
N VAL A 374 35.06 11.62 8.30
CA VAL A 374 36.31 10.99 7.85
C VAL A 374 36.97 10.22 8.99
N ASN A 375 37.23 8.93 8.76
CA ASN A 375 37.94 8.01 9.63
C ASN A 375 39.46 8.24 9.57
N SER A 376 39.92 9.40 10.04
CA SER A 376 41.34 9.82 10.00
C SER A 376 42.26 9.04 10.95
N THR A 377 41.68 8.33 11.92
CA THR A 377 42.41 7.53 12.92
C THR A 377 42.51 6.05 12.55
N ASN A 378 42.06 5.67 11.35
CA ASN A 378 42.09 4.30 10.83
C ASN A 378 41.40 3.29 11.75
N LEU A 379 40.22 3.66 12.28
CA LEU A 379 39.37 2.75 13.04
C LEU A 379 38.93 1.57 12.17
N ASN A 380 38.75 0.41 12.81
CA ASN A 380 38.15 -0.76 12.18
C ASN A 380 36.62 -0.60 12.12
N LEU A 381 36.15 0.00 11.03
CA LEU A 381 34.76 0.21 10.62
C LEU A 381 34.39 -0.70 9.44
N GLN A 382 34.70 -2.00 9.53
CA GLN A 382 34.37 -2.99 8.51
C GLN A 382 32.86 -3.11 8.25
N ASN A 383 32.44 -3.12 7.00
CA ASN A 383 31.03 -3.11 6.61
C ASN A 383 30.18 -4.19 7.31
N SER A 384 30.68 -5.43 7.35
CA SER A 384 29.99 -6.57 7.97
C SER A 384 29.54 -6.35 9.40
N GLY A 385 30.25 -5.51 10.16
CA GLY A 385 30.00 -5.26 11.57
C GLY A 385 29.44 -3.89 11.90
N HIS A 386 29.14 -3.03 10.92
CA HIS A 386 28.75 -1.64 11.18
C HIS A 386 27.52 -1.19 10.38
N GLN A 387 26.91 -0.12 10.89
CA GLN A 387 25.78 0.57 10.30
C GLN A 387 25.92 2.08 10.54
N VAL A 388 25.14 2.86 9.80
CA VAL A 388 25.16 4.32 9.78
C VAL A 388 23.79 4.85 10.17
N ASP A 389 23.77 5.92 10.95
CA ASP A 389 22.57 6.66 11.33
C ASP A 389 22.79 8.16 11.10
N ILE A 390 22.07 8.74 10.14
CA ILE A 390 22.19 10.14 9.75
C ILE A 390 20.88 10.86 10.09
N ARG A 391 20.94 11.91 10.91
CA ARG A 391 19.77 12.70 11.32
C ARG A 391 19.94 14.15 10.92
N PHE A 392 19.04 14.63 10.08
CA PHE A 392 18.88 16.04 9.76
C PHE A 392 18.11 16.72 10.89
N ALA A 393 18.51 17.94 11.24
CA ALA A 393 17.79 18.75 12.23
C ALA A 393 16.42 19.20 11.72
N ASP A 394 16.27 19.32 10.40
CA ASP A 394 14.98 19.56 9.75
C ASP A 394 14.28 18.21 9.49
N PRO A 395 13.17 17.90 10.18
CA PRO A 395 12.48 16.63 10.03
C PRO A 395 11.80 16.47 8.65
N SER A 396 11.62 17.56 7.91
CA SER A 396 11.00 17.54 6.58
C SER A 396 11.93 17.03 5.47
N VAL A 397 13.21 16.76 5.77
CA VAL A 397 14.15 16.18 4.81
C VAL A 397 13.78 14.73 4.49
N LYS A 398 13.35 14.51 3.25
CA LYS A 398 12.90 13.18 2.74
C LYS A 398 13.92 12.46 1.88
N LYS A 399 15.05 13.08 1.56
CA LYS A 399 16.03 12.53 0.61
C LYS A 399 17.43 12.58 1.19
N LEU A 400 18.08 11.43 1.22
CA LEU A 400 19.50 11.28 1.46
C LEU A 400 20.18 10.83 0.17
N GLN A 401 21.22 11.57 -0.24
CA GLN A 401 22.15 11.18 -1.28
C GLN A 401 23.55 11.23 -0.69
N ALA A 402 24.21 10.08 -0.58
CA ALA A 402 25.52 9.97 0.04
C ALA A 402 26.47 9.12 -0.78
N THR A 403 27.77 9.42 -0.69
CA THR A 403 28.86 8.60 -1.22
C THR A 403 29.68 8.10 -0.04
N LEU A 404 29.78 6.78 0.11
CA LEU A 404 30.56 6.12 1.16
C LEU A 404 31.89 5.66 0.55
N TRP A 405 32.99 6.24 1.01
CA TRP A 405 34.34 5.92 0.57
C TRP A 405 34.99 4.91 1.52
N TYR A 406 35.79 4.01 0.97
CA TYR A 406 36.47 2.95 1.70
C TYR A 406 37.99 3.10 1.61
N MET A 407 38.72 2.53 2.58
CA MET A 407 40.18 2.68 2.73
C MET A 407 40.99 2.23 1.50
N ASN A 408 40.43 1.39 0.64
CA ASN A 408 41.05 0.93 -0.61
C ASN A 408 40.72 1.81 -1.83
N GLY A 409 40.08 2.97 -1.62
CA GLY A 409 39.69 3.90 -2.68
C GLY A 409 38.39 3.54 -3.41
N ARG A 410 37.76 2.40 -3.11
CA ARG A 410 36.40 2.10 -3.61
C ARG A 410 35.39 3.02 -2.94
N HIS A 411 34.25 3.21 -3.60
CA HIS A 411 33.11 3.90 -3.02
C HIS A 411 31.78 3.28 -3.46
N GLU A 412 30.73 3.57 -2.70
CA GLU A 412 29.35 3.26 -3.03
C GLU A 412 28.51 4.53 -2.94
N ASP A 413 27.65 4.75 -3.95
CA ASP A 413 26.63 5.78 -3.91
C ASP A 413 25.31 5.20 -3.40
N ILE A 414 24.75 5.83 -2.37
CA ILE A 414 23.45 5.47 -1.80
C ILE A 414 22.46 6.62 -1.95
N LYS A 415 21.26 6.29 -2.43
CA LYS A 415 20.12 7.20 -2.51
C LYS A 415 18.96 6.59 -1.75
N ILE A 416 18.51 7.26 -0.71
CA ILE A 416 17.33 6.88 0.09
C ILE A 416 16.31 8.00 -0.03
N GLU A 417 15.08 7.63 -0.40
CA GLU A 417 13.95 8.54 -0.53
C GLU A 417 12.82 8.04 0.36
N LYS A 418 12.30 8.92 1.21
CA LYS A 418 11.11 8.68 2.02
C LYS A 418 9.86 9.13 1.25
N PRO A 419 8.69 8.56 1.54
CA PRO A 419 7.44 8.94 0.88
C PRO A 419 7.07 10.41 1.07
N GLU A 420 6.56 11.04 0.01
CA GLU A 420 6.06 12.42 0.09
C GLU A 420 4.74 12.54 0.85
N THR A 421 4.02 11.44 1.00
CA THR A 421 2.66 11.35 1.54
C THR A 421 2.57 11.23 3.05
N SER A 422 3.69 11.11 3.75
CA SER A 422 3.75 11.10 5.22
C SER A 422 4.80 12.07 5.75
N ASP A 423 4.62 12.54 6.97
CA ASP A 423 5.66 13.27 7.69
C ASP A 423 6.82 12.33 8.03
N THR A 424 8.02 12.89 8.12
CA THR A 424 9.25 12.15 8.40
C THR A 424 9.98 12.78 9.58
N ASP A 425 10.97 12.08 10.12
CA ASP A 425 11.76 12.52 11.28
C ASP A 425 13.17 13.00 10.90
N GLY A 426 13.41 13.25 9.60
CA GLY A 426 14.72 13.63 9.06
C GLY A 426 15.83 12.59 9.27
N ARG A 427 15.50 11.36 9.68
CA ARG A 427 16.49 10.33 10.04
C ARG A 427 16.64 9.24 8.97
N PHE A 428 17.86 8.81 8.71
CA PHE A 428 18.19 7.77 7.74
C PHE A 428 19.16 6.79 8.39
N ALA A 429 18.68 5.61 8.74
CA ALA A 429 19.51 4.55 9.31
C ALA A 429 19.60 3.38 8.32
N PHE A 430 20.81 2.88 8.09
CA PHE A 430 21.05 1.75 7.20
C PHE A 430 22.33 1.01 7.54
N GLU A 431 22.30 -0.30 7.33
CA GLU A 431 23.48 -1.16 7.39
C GLU A 431 24.47 -0.83 6.27
N LEU A 432 25.78 -0.97 6.52
CA LEU A 432 26.79 -0.87 5.45
C LEU A 432 26.66 -2.05 4.46
N ARG A 433 27.20 -1.91 3.25
CA ARG A 433 27.00 -2.90 2.18
C ARG A 433 27.81 -4.17 2.40
N THR A 434 27.20 -5.35 2.23
CA THR A 434 27.82 -6.65 2.57
C THR A 434 27.64 -7.75 1.52
N ASP A 435 27.03 -7.45 0.38
CA ASP A 435 27.01 -8.36 -0.76
C ASP A 435 28.42 -8.54 -1.35
N ASP A 436 28.60 -9.64 -2.10
CA ASP A 436 29.85 -9.99 -2.79
C ASP A 436 31.09 -9.83 -1.89
N ASP A 437 32.01 -8.93 -2.27
CA ASP A 437 33.25 -8.64 -1.57
C ASP A 437 33.19 -7.35 -0.72
N TRP A 438 32.00 -6.77 -0.52
CA TRP A 438 31.83 -5.52 0.23
C TRP A 438 31.90 -5.69 1.75
N ALA A 439 31.68 -6.91 2.26
CA ALA A 439 31.62 -7.18 3.70
C ALA A 439 32.93 -6.87 4.46
N SER A 440 34.08 -6.98 3.80
CA SER A 440 35.42 -6.74 4.38
C SER A 440 35.92 -5.31 4.20
N GLN A 441 35.18 -4.46 3.46
CA GLN A 441 35.58 -3.09 3.19
C GLN A 441 35.56 -2.28 4.49
N ASN A 442 36.58 -1.45 4.70
CA ASN A 442 36.70 -0.58 5.88
C ASN A 442 36.32 0.84 5.51
N LEU A 443 35.30 1.41 6.17
CA LEU A 443 34.82 2.75 5.85
C LEU A 443 35.90 3.81 6.14
N LEU A 444 36.16 4.65 5.13
CA LEU A 444 37.05 5.80 5.19
C LEU A 444 36.26 7.10 5.41
N ALA A 445 35.26 7.37 4.59
CA ALA A 445 34.54 8.65 4.67
C ALA A 445 33.09 8.54 4.21
N ILE A 446 32.28 9.50 4.65
CA ILE A 446 30.91 9.71 4.17
C ILE A 446 30.81 11.13 3.65
N GLU A 447 30.45 11.26 2.38
CA GLU A 447 30.03 12.52 1.77
C GLU A 447 28.52 12.54 1.61
N VAL A 448 27.90 13.69 1.84
CA VAL A 448 26.46 13.89 1.64
C VAL A 448 26.21 15.07 0.72
N GLN A 449 25.31 14.87 -0.24
CA GLN A 449 24.79 15.93 -1.08
C GLN A 449 23.93 16.86 -0.22
N GLY A 450 24.37 18.11 -0.08
CA GLY A 450 23.60 19.15 0.59
C GLY A 450 22.44 19.65 -0.27
N PRO A 451 21.65 20.59 0.26
CA PRO A 451 20.36 20.95 -0.31
C PRO A 451 20.52 21.78 -1.60
N GLU A 452 19.43 21.96 -2.36
CA GLU A 452 19.48 22.65 -3.65
C GLU A 452 19.95 24.11 -3.50
N ALA A 453 20.58 24.66 -4.55
CA ALA A 453 21.02 26.05 -4.53
C ALA A 453 19.82 27.00 -4.29
N GLY A 454 19.96 27.90 -3.33
CA GLY A 454 18.89 28.82 -2.93
C GLY A 454 18.01 28.34 -1.77
N THR A 455 18.22 27.11 -1.27
CA THR A 455 17.57 26.61 -0.05
C THR A 455 18.42 26.88 1.19
N ALA A 456 17.80 26.85 2.37
CA ALA A 456 18.50 27.06 3.64
C ALA A 456 19.52 25.94 3.92
N PRO A 457 20.68 26.25 4.51
CA PRO A 457 21.63 25.23 4.94
C PRO A 457 21.00 24.22 5.91
N GLN A 458 21.39 22.95 5.79
CA GLN A 458 20.82 21.87 6.62
C GLN A 458 21.84 21.40 7.66
N LYS A 459 21.49 21.48 8.94
CA LYS A 459 22.29 20.86 10.01
C LYS A 459 22.04 19.36 10.02
N VAL A 460 23.11 18.58 10.10
CA VAL A 460 23.06 17.13 10.10
C VAL A 460 24.01 16.57 11.15
N GLU A 461 23.64 15.43 11.73
CA GLU A 461 24.47 14.59 12.57
C GLU A 461 24.57 13.20 11.94
N THR A 462 25.73 12.57 12.04
CA THR A 462 25.92 11.16 11.69
C THR A 462 26.56 10.41 12.84
N LYS A 463 26.12 9.16 13.02
CA LYS A 463 26.70 8.19 13.95
C LYS A 463 27.02 6.92 13.20
N ILE A 464 28.17 6.34 13.54
CA ILE A 464 28.55 4.98 13.14
C ILE A 464 28.61 4.13 14.40
N CYS A 465 27.92 3.01 14.37
CA CYS A 465 27.88 2.07 15.47
C CYS A 465 28.01 0.64 14.95
N LYS A 466 28.14 -0.32 15.87
CA LYS A 466 28.05 -1.73 15.54
C LYS A 466 26.67 -2.05 14.96
N ARG A 467 26.67 -2.91 13.93
CA ARG A 467 25.45 -3.44 13.35
C ARG A 467 24.71 -4.31 14.37
N ASN A 468 23.40 -4.36 14.22
CA ASN A 468 22.53 -5.28 14.95
C ASN A 468 22.95 -6.74 14.72
N VAL A 469 22.93 -7.54 15.78
CA VAL A 469 23.19 -8.99 15.70
C VAL A 469 21.91 -9.70 16.10
N PHE A 470 21.24 -10.31 15.12
CA PHE A 470 20.02 -11.07 15.34
C PHE A 470 20.33 -12.57 15.39
N PRO A 471 19.94 -13.29 16.47
CA PRO A 471 20.05 -14.74 16.52
C PRO A 471 19.33 -15.40 15.33
N GLY A 472 19.96 -16.36 14.67
CA GLY A 472 19.35 -17.11 13.55
C GLY A 472 19.59 -16.51 12.16
N THR A 473 19.92 -15.22 12.04
CA THR A 473 20.43 -14.66 10.78
C THR A 473 21.89 -15.07 10.63
N GLY A 474 22.15 -16.15 9.90
CA GLY A 474 23.49 -16.72 9.77
C GLY A 474 24.46 -15.80 9.03
N GLN A 475 25.16 -14.91 9.74
CA GLN A 475 26.44 -14.41 9.28
C GLN A 475 27.48 -15.53 9.46
N ARG A 476 27.46 -16.53 8.58
CA ARG A 476 28.66 -17.34 8.37
C ARG A 476 29.64 -16.46 7.61
N THR A 477 30.35 -15.59 8.34
CA THR A 477 31.65 -15.11 7.89
C THR A 477 32.47 -16.35 7.61
N ALA A 478 32.84 -16.57 6.35
CA ALA A 478 33.86 -17.53 6.00
C ALA A 478 35.12 -17.12 6.75
N GLN A 479 35.36 -17.72 7.92
CA GLN A 479 36.71 -17.81 8.46
C GLN A 479 37.45 -18.67 7.46
N VAL A 480 38.20 -18.02 6.58
CA VAL A 480 39.27 -18.66 5.82
C VAL A 480 40.26 -19.16 6.87
N GLY A 481 40.14 -20.45 7.19
CA GLY A 481 41.11 -21.17 8.00
C GLY A 481 42.46 -21.15 7.30
N GLN A 482 43.50 -21.00 8.11
CA GLN A 482 44.92 -21.12 7.75
C GLN A 482 45.25 -22.44 7.07
#